data_AF-A0A7S3XAX8-F1
#
_entry.id   AF-A0A7S3XAX8-F1
#
_cell.length_a   1.000
_cell.length_b   1.000
_cell.length_c   1.000
_cell.angle_alpha   90.00
_cell.angle_beta   90.00
_cell.angle_gamma   90.00
#
_symmetry.space_group_name_H-M   'P 1'
#
loop_
_entity.id
_entity.type
_entity.pdbx_description
1 polymer ?
#
loop_
_entity_poly.entity_id
_entity_poly.type
_entity_poly.pdbx_seq_one_letter_code
_entity_poly.pdbx_strand_id
1 'polypeptide(L)'
;DRKLEYTEGNFTTFAAKKGLTQEQIDAMLSGNLSFDTNTKDKEGEEGEAAAAPKVQAPVAGPPKLTFPIPGSMEGVKTGSKSVLELKNVAFRFSKDKDYLLRDCHAKLSLSSRVAICGRNGCGKSTLMTLLCSE
;
A
#
# COMPACT_ATOMS: atom_id res chain seq x y z
N ASP A 1 18.36 22.48 -3.07
CA ASP A 1 18.78 22.08 -1.71
C ASP A 1 17.63 22.04 -0.73
N ARG A 2 17.12 20.84 -0.40
CA ARG A 2 16.05 20.67 0.61
C ARG A 2 16.68 20.09 1.87
N LYS A 3 16.94 20.96 2.85
CA LYS A 3 17.47 20.58 4.16
C LYS A 3 16.31 20.12 5.05
N LEU A 4 16.39 18.90 5.55
CA LEU A 4 15.42 18.36 6.52
C LEU A 4 15.64 19.03 7.87
N GLU A 5 14.61 19.70 8.39
CA GLU A 5 14.63 20.26 9.75
C GLU A 5 13.96 19.29 10.70
N TYR A 6 14.75 18.73 11.62
CA TYR A 6 14.26 17.89 12.70
C TYR A 6 13.78 18.77 13.85
N THR A 7 12.57 18.48 14.34
CA THR A 7 12.02 19.14 15.52
C THR A 7 11.68 18.06 16.52
N GLU A 8 12.28 18.11 17.71
CA GLU A 8 12.00 17.15 18.78
C GLU A 8 10.69 17.51 19.49
N GLY A 9 9.81 16.52 19.64
CA GLY A 9 8.51 16.66 20.30
C GLY A 9 7.33 16.17 19.46
N ASN A 10 6.12 16.35 19.99
CA ASN A 10 4.89 15.98 19.29
C ASN A 10 4.46 17.07 18.28
N PHE A 11 3.59 16.73 17.33
CA PHE A 11 3.20 17.57 16.18
C PHE A 11 2.67 18.97 16.55
N THR A 12 2.02 19.09 17.72
CA THR A 12 1.53 20.37 18.25
C THR A 12 2.66 21.36 18.55
N THR A 13 3.82 20.87 19.03
CA THR A 13 5.00 21.70 19.32
C THR A 13 5.64 22.22 18.02
N PHE A 14 5.64 21.39 16.98
CA PHE A 14 6.10 21.77 15.65
C PHE A 14 5.21 22.86 15.03
N ALA A 15 3.89 22.68 15.12
CA ALA A 15 2.93 23.64 14.56
C ALA A 15 2.97 24.99 15.28
N ALA A 16 3.12 25.01 16.61
CA ALA A 16 3.29 26.23 17.38
C ALA A 16 4.57 27.00 17.01
N LYS A 17 5.70 26.30 16.80
CA LYS A 17 6.97 26.91 16.38
C LYS A 17 6.92 27.54 14.99
N LYS A 18 6.07 27.00 14.10
CA LYS A 18 5.81 27.53 12.76
C LYS A 18 4.66 28.55 12.70
N GLY A 19 4.00 28.81 13.83
CA GLY A 19 2.90 29.78 13.93
C GLY A 19 1.62 29.37 13.20
N LEU A 20 1.35 28.06 13.06
CA LEU A 20 0.14 27.58 12.39
C LEU A 20 -1.09 27.70 13.30
N THR A 21 -2.21 28.09 12.71
CA THR A 21 -3.51 28.16 13.39
C THR A 21 -4.11 26.76 13.57
N GLN A 22 -4.97 26.59 14.58
CA GLN A 22 -5.54 25.29 14.96
C GLN A 22 -6.28 24.61 13.80
N GLU A 23 -6.96 25.38 12.96
CA GLU A 23 -7.67 24.88 11.77
C GLU A 23 -6.71 24.33 10.70
N GLN A 24 -5.52 24.92 10.57
CA GLN A 24 -4.49 24.43 9.64
C GLN A 24 -3.83 23.15 10.14
N ILE A 25 -3.72 22.99 11.46
CA ILE A 25 -3.20 21.77 12.11
C ILE A 25 -4.18 20.61 11.89
N ASP A 26 -5.48 20.86 12.10
CA ASP A 26 -6.52 19.85 11.86
C ASP A 26 -6.63 19.49 10.38
N ALA A 27 -6.48 20.47 9.48
CA ALA A 27 -6.39 20.20 8.04
C ALA A 27 -5.16 19.33 7.68
N MET A 28 -4.00 19.59 8.29
CA MET A 28 -2.78 18.77 8.09
C MET A 28 -2.91 17.35 8.66
N LEU A 29 -3.54 17.19 9.82
CA LEU A 29 -3.78 15.89 10.46
C LEU A 29 -4.86 15.08 9.73
N SER A 30 -5.82 15.74 9.09
CA SER A 30 -6.86 15.09 8.29
C SER A 30 -6.36 14.55 6.94
N GLY A 31 -5.06 14.73 6.63
CA GLY A 31 -4.38 14.03 5.54
C GLY A 31 -4.64 14.58 4.14
N ASN A 32 -5.36 15.69 4.02
CA ASN A 32 -5.67 16.30 2.73
C ASN A 32 -4.97 17.65 2.59
N LEU A 33 -3.72 17.66 2.10
CA LEU A 33 -3.17 18.75 1.28
C LEU A 33 -1.81 18.36 0.68
N SER A 34 -1.71 18.50 -0.65
CA SER A 34 -0.45 18.61 -1.41
C SER A 34 -0.08 20.09 -1.55
N PHE A 35 1.18 20.44 -1.27
CA PHE A 35 1.71 21.78 -1.53
C PHE A 35 2.23 21.89 -2.97
N ASP A 36 1.58 22.71 -3.79
CA ASP A 36 2.20 23.26 -4.99
C ASP A 36 2.95 24.54 -4.63
N THR A 37 4.27 24.44 -4.44
CA THR A 37 5.14 25.62 -4.33
C THR A 37 5.52 26.09 -5.73
N ASN A 38 4.58 26.70 -6.45
CA ASN A 38 4.95 27.58 -7.56
C ASN A 38 3.93 28.69 -7.75
N THR A 39 4.08 29.79 -7.03
CA THR A 39 3.57 31.08 -7.48
C THR A 39 4.47 32.18 -6.93
N LYS A 40 5.28 32.73 -7.82
CA LYS A 40 6.00 34.01 -7.73
C LYS A 40 6.15 34.47 -9.18
N ASP A 41 5.79 35.67 -9.63
CA ASP A 41 5.22 36.87 -9.02
C ASP A 41 4.65 37.68 -10.18
N LYS A 42 3.47 38.30 -10.04
CA LYS A 42 3.18 39.60 -10.67
C LYS A 42 2.20 40.37 -9.78
N GLU A 43 2.71 41.43 -9.19
CA GLU A 43 2.00 42.48 -8.45
C GLU A 43 1.07 43.28 -9.37
N GLY A 44 -0.05 43.76 -8.83
CA GLY A 44 -0.87 44.78 -9.49
C GLY A 44 -2.35 44.85 -9.07
N GLU A 45 -2.58 45.60 -7.99
CA GLU A 45 -3.74 46.47 -7.68
C GLU A 45 -5.15 45.96 -7.32
N GLU A 46 -5.76 46.79 -6.49
CA GLU A 46 -6.89 46.63 -5.57
C GLU A 46 -8.27 46.67 -6.25
N GLY A 47 -9.28 46.03 -5.63
CA GLY A 47 -10.68 46.35 -5.92
C GLY A 47 -11.71 45.24 -5.65
N GLU A 48 -12.30 45.31 -4.46
CA GLU A 48 -13.74 45.11 -4.20
C GLU A 48 -14.35 43.68 -4.13
N ALA A 49 -15.13 43.51 -3.05
CA ALA A 49 -16.15 42.50 -2.76
C ALA A 49 -15.71 41.05 -2.52
N ALA A 50 -16.02 40.58 -1.30
CA ALA A 50 -15.94 39.22 -0.83
C ALA A 50 -16.60 38.21 -1.79
N ALA A 51 -15.79 37.55 -2.61
CA ALA A 51 -16.16 36.30 -3.24
C ALA A 51 -15.43 35.19 -2.49
N ALA A 52 -16.17 34.43 -1.69
CA ALA A 52 -15.67 33.23 -1.04
C ALA A 52 -14.95 32.35 -2.09
N PRO A 53 -13.73 31.87 -1.83
CA PRO A 53 -13.07 30.95 -2.75
C PRO A 53 -13.97 29.72 -2.87
N LYS A 54 -14.46 29.44 -4.09
CA LYS A 54 -15.23 28.23 -4.35
C LYS A 54 -14.31 27.04 -4.19
N VAL A 55 -14.31 26.45 -3.00
CA VAL A 55 -13.66 25.17 -2.71
C VAL A 55 -14.44 24.09 -3.45
N GLN A 56 -13.96 23.70 -4.63
CA GLN A 56 -14.40 22.44 -5.24
C GLN A 56 -13.71 21.31 -4.50
N ALA A 57 -14.50 20.47 -3.84
CA ALA A 57 -14.02 19.24 -3.24
C ALA A 57 -13.35 18.40 -4.35
N PRO A 58 -12.12 17.90 -4.15
CA PRO A 58 -11.56 16.94 -5.08
C PRO A 58 -12.43 15.68 -4.98
N VAL A 59 -13.13 15.36 -6.07
CA VAL A 59 -13.86 14.09 -6.21
C VAL A 59 -12.84 12.98 -6.46
N ALA A 60 -11.92 12.78 -5.52
CA ALA A 60 -10.96 11.69 -5.54
C ALA A 60 -11.45 10.67 -4.51
N GLY A 61 -12.28 9.74 -4.98
CA GLY A 61 -12.64 8.54 -4.22
C GLY A 61 -11.39 7.73 -3.83
N PRO A 62 -11.55 6.68 -3.00
CA PRO A 62 -10.41 5.86 -2.57
C PRO A 62 -9.61 5.38 -3.79
N PRO A 63 -8.27 5.36 -3.71
CA PRO A 63 -7.42 5.03 -4.84
C PRO A 63 -7.83 3.66 -5.40
N LYS A 64 -8.26 3.65 -6.67
CA LYS A 64 -8.76 2.45 -7.34
C LYS A 64 -7.57 1.59 -7.77
N LEU A 65 -7.14 0.70 -6.88
CA LEU A 65 -6.11 -0.29 -7.18
C LEU A 65 -6.65 -1.29 -8.22
N THR A 66 -6.28 -1.08 -9.48
CA THR A 66 -6.65 -1.98 -10.58
C THR A 66 -5.39 -2.73 -11.01
N PHE A 67 -5.42 -4.05 -10.87
CA PHE A 67 -4.33 -4.88 -11.36
C PHE A 67 -4.40 -5.02 -12.88
N PRO A 68 -3.24 -5.08 -13.58
CA PRO A 68 -3.23 -5.40 -14.99
C PRO A 68 -3.77 -6.81 -15.22
N ILE A 69 -4.46 -7.00 -16.34
CA ILE A 69 -4.94 -8.31 -16.73
C ILE A 69 -3.72 -9.18 -17.08
N PRO A 70 -3.57 -10.37 -16.48
CA PRO A 70 -2.45 -11.26 -16.80
C PRO A 70 -2.50 -11.66 -18.28
N GLY A 71 -1.32 -11.80 -18.91
CA GLY A 71 -1.21 -12.27 -20.29
C GLY A 71 -1.73 -13.69 -20.48
N SER A 72 -2.06 -14.06 -21.71
CA SER A 72 -2.43 -15.44 -22.05
C SER A 72 -1.22 -16.38 -21.89
N MET A 73 -1.44 -17.52 -21.25
CA MET A 73 -0.42 -18.54 -21.06
C MET A 73 -0.70 -19.73 -21.98
N GLU A 74 0.33 -20.21 -22.67
CA GLU A 74 0.22 -21.32 -23.61
C GLU A 74 -0.30 -22.59 -22.89
N GLY A 75 -1.34 -23.21 -23.45
CA GLY A 75 -1.99 -24.37 -22.84
C GLY A 75 -3.02 -24.06 -21.75
N VAL A 76 -3.20 -22.81 -21.30
CA VAL A 76 -4.23 -22.40 -20.33
C VAL A 76 -5.36 -21.66 -21.05
N LYS A 77 -6.26 -22.44 -21.67
CA LYS A 77 -7.43 -21.89 -22.41
C LYS A 77 -8.59 -21.50 -21.50
N THR A 78 -8.60 -22.00 -20.26
CA THR A 78 -9.67 -21.79 -19.29
C THR A 78 -9.08 -21.39 -17.95
N GLY A 79 -9.67 -20.41 -17.28
CA GLY A 79 -9.20 -19.93 -15.98
C GLY A 79 -9.28 -20.95 -14.84
N SER A 80 -9.85 -22.12 -15.08
CA SER A 80 -9.94 -23.26 -14.15
C SER A 80 -8.76 -24.23 -14.24
N LYS A 81 -7.96 -24.18 -15.31
CA LYS A 81 -6.78 -25.06 -15.43
C LYS A 81 -5.74 -24.66 -14.37
N SER A 82 -5.17 -25.65 -13.67
CA SER A 82 -4.11 -25.40 -12.71
C SER A 82 -2.87 -24.88 -13.41
N VAL A 83 -2.38 -23.73 -12.94
CA VAL A 83 -1.15 -23.08 -13.39
C VAL A 83 0.01 -23.43 -12.46
N LEU A 84 -0.29 -23.65 -11.18
CA LEU A 84 0.70 -24.01 -10.17
C LEU A 84 0.19 -25.20 -9.34
N GLU A 85 1.05 -26.19 -9.10
CA GLU A 85 0.71 -27.39 -8.34
C GLU A 85 1.86 -27.79 -7.39
N LEU A 86 1.53 -28.05 -6.13
CA LEU A 86 2.38 -28.73 -5.15
C LEU A 86 1.93 -30.18 -5.02
N LYS A 87 2.86 -31.13 -5.13
CA LYS A 87 2.60 -32.56 -4.92
C LYS A 87 3.57 -33.13 -3.89
N ASN A 88 3.03 -33.70 -2.82
CA ASN A 88 3.78 -34.49 -1.84
C ASN A 88 4.98 -33.71 -1.26
N VAL A 89 4.80 -32.41 -1.00
CA VAL A 89 5.88 -31.55 -0.56
C VAL A 89 6.07 -31.68 0.95
N ALA A 90 7.30 -31.95 1.35
CA ALA A 90 7.73 -31.95 2.74
C ALA A 90 8.96 -31.07 2.91
N PHE A 91 8.97 -30.24 3.96
CA PHE A 91 10.05 -29.27 4.18
C PHE A 91 10.46 -29.19 5.65
N ARG A 92 11.77 -29.07 5.86
CA ARG A 92 12.42 -28.82 7.15
C ARG A 92 13.68 -28.00 6.95
N PHE A 93 13.99 -27.13 7.91
CA PHE A 93 15.18 -26.28 7.85
C PHE A 93 16.49 -27.02 8.17
N SER A 94 16.44 -28.03 9.06
CA SER A 94 17.59 -28.88 9.37
C SER A 94 17.16 -30.34 9.38
N LYS A 95 18.10 -31.24 9.09
CA LYS A 95 17.89 -32.70 9.13
C LYS A 95 17.60 -33.22 10.54
N ASP A 96 18.02 -32.48 11.57
CA ASP A 96 17.86 -32.86 12.98
C ASP A 96 16.52 -32.40 13.56
N LYS A 97 15.77 -31.58 12.81
CA LYS A 97 14.46 -31.08 13.22
C LYS A 97 13.35 -31.85 12.55
N ASP A 98 12.20 -31.83 13.21
CA ASP A 98 10.94 -32.27 12.63
C ASP A 98 10.60 -31.49 11.35
N TYR A 99 9.88 -32.17 10.45
CA TYR A 99 9.31 -31.51 9.30
C TYR A 99 8.28 -30.46 9.72
N LEU A 100 8.49 -29.23 9.24
CA LEU A 100 7.60 -28.10 9.42
C LEU A 100 6.36 -28.25 8.53
N LEU A 101 6.57 -28.74 7.31
CA LEU A 101 5.52 -29.05 6.35
C LEU A 101 5.65 -30.53 5.98
N ARG A 102 4.56 -31.28 6.02
CA ARG A 102 4.48 -32.70 5.63
C ARG A 102 3.29 -32.88 4.69
N ASP A 103 3.45 -33.71 3.67
CA ASP A 103 2.41 -34.10 2.71
C ASP A 103 1.54 -32.93 2.22
N CYS A 104 2.20 -31.84 1.83
CA CYS A 104 1.52 -30.66 1.33
C CYS A 104 1.14 -30.83 -0.15
N HIS A 105 -0.16 -30.71 -0.43
CA HIS A 105 -0.74 -30.72 -1.78
C HIS A 105 -1.56 -29.47 -2.01
N ALA A 106 -1.33 -28.78 -3.13
CA ALA A 106 -2.09 -27.59 -3.48
C ALA A 106 -2.17 -27.44 -5.01
N LYS A 107 -3.27 -26.87 -5.50
CA LYS A 107 -3.49 -26.54 -6.91
C LYS A 107 -4.02 -25.13 -7.00
N LEU A 108 -3.41 -24.29 -7.82
CA LEU A 108 -3.83 -22.90 -8.06
C LEU A 108 -4.11 -22.70 -9.55
N SER A 109 -5.20 -22.00 -9.84
CA SER A 109 -5.65 -21.60 -11.18
C SER A 109 -5.74 -20.07 -11.28
N LEU A 110 -5.89 -19.53 -12.49
CA LEU A 110 -6.03 -18.07 -12.70
C LEU A 110 -7.26 -17.45 -12.02
N SER A 111 -8.29 -18.27 -11.76
CA SER A 111 -9.52 -17.85 -11.07
C SER A 111 -9.47 -18.06 -9.56
N SER A 112 -8.38 -18.62 -9.03
CA SER A 112 -8.28 -18.97 -7.61
C SER A 112 -8.21 -17.73 -6.70
N ARG A 113 -8.99 -17.75 -5.62
CA ARG A 113 -8.95 -16.79 -4.52
C ARG A 113 -8.69 -17.60 -3.24
N VAL A 114 -7.45 -17.63 -2.77
CA VAL A 114 -7.02 -18.50 -1.67
C VAL A 114 -6.39 -17.64 -0.56
N ALA A 115 -6.75 -17.94 0.68
CA ALA A 115 -6.14 -17.36 1.87
C ALA A 115 -5.37 -18.44 2.65
N ILE A 116 -4.17 -18.10 3.11
CA ILE A 116 -3.35 -18.98 3.97
C ILE A 116 -3.51 -18.50 5.41
N CYS A 117 -4.17 -19.31 6.25
CA CYS A 117 -4.48 -18.97 7.63
C CYS A 117 -3.88 -20.01 8.60
N GLY A 118 -3.60 -19.62 9.85
CA GLY A 118 -3.05 -20.50 10.87
C GLY A 118 -2.28 -19.75 11.96
N ARG A 119 -1.89 -20.45 13.03
CA ARG A 119 -1.12 -19.88 14.15
C ARG A 119 0.26 -19.41 13.69
N ASN A 120 0.86 -18.47 14.41
CA ASN A 120 2.22 -18.02 14.12
C ASN A 120 3.21 -19.19 14.30
N GLY A 121 4.18 -19.31 13.40
CA GLY A 121 5.16 -20.40 13.41
C GLY A 121 4.73 -21.71 12.73
N CYS A 122 3.49 -21.83 12.20
CA CYS A 122 3.05 -23.06 11.53
C CYS A 122 3.58 -23.24 10.09
N GLY A 123 4.48 -22.37 9.61
CA GLY A 123 5.08 -22.49 8.29
C GLY A 123 4.34 -21.80 7.14
N LYS A 124 3.44 -20.83 7.40
CA LYS A 124 2.72 -20.09 6.33
C LYS A 124 3.66 -19.37 5.37
N SER A 125 4.58 -18.56 5.89
CA SER A 125 5.57 -17.87 5.07
C SER A 125 6.46 -18.87 4.34
N THR A 126 6.84 -19.96 5.00
CA THR A 126 7.61 -21.04 4.37
C THR A 126 6.87 -21.72 3.22
N LEU A 127 5.56 -21.96 3.36
CA LEU A 127 4.72 -22.48 2.27
C LEU A 127 4.68 -21.48 1.10
N MET A 128 4.60 -20.18 1.38
CA MET A 128 4.61 -19.13 0.36
C MET A 128 5.96 -19.06 -0.36
N THR A 129 7.08 -19.17 0.36
CA THR A 129 8.43 -19.25 -0.20
C THR A 129 8.56 -20.47 -1.13
N LEU A 130 8.10 -21.65 -0.71
CA LEU A 130 8.09 -22.86 -1.54
C LEU A 130 7.24 -22.71 -2.82
N LEU A 131 6.13 -21.98 -2.75
CA LEU A 131 5.29 -21.69 -3.91
C LEU A 131 5.94 -20.70 -4.88
N CYS A 132 6.64 -19.69 -4.37
CA CYS A 132 7.33 -18.68 -5.17
C CYS A 132 8.70 -19.13 -5.67
N SER A 133 9.20 -20.28 -5.21
CA SER A 133 10.50 -20.86 -5.58
C SER A 133 11.69 -19.92 -5.30
N GLU A 134 11.64 -19.21 -4.18
CA GLU A 134 12.77 -18.45 -3.61
C GLU A 134 13.54 -19.32 -2.60
#